data_AF-A0A4D4LGS5-F1
#
_entry.id   AF-A0A4D4LGS5-F1
#
_cell.length_a   1.000
_cell.length_b   1.000
_cell.length_c   1.000
_cell.angle_alpha   90.00
_cell.angle_beta   90.00
_cell.angle_gamma   90.00
#
_symmetry.space_group_name_H-M   'P 1'
#
loop_
_entity.id
_entity.type
_entity.pdbx_description
1 polymer ?
#
loop_
_entity_poly.entity_id
_entity_poly.type
_entity_poly.pdbx_seq_one_letter_code
_entity_poly.pdbx_strand_id
1 'polypeptide(L)'
;MVPPVNGDAHLDAPNVNMVTCGGQATIPIVAAVGAVTPVHYGEIVASISSRSAGPGTRANIDEFTETTAAAIERVGGAARGKAIIILNPAEPPLIMRDTVHCLVSGCATEEVTASVEEMVGRVQAYVPGYRLKQKVQFDQVGADDPVRSLLPAEAAHTDAVKVSVFLEVEGAAHYLPAYAGNLDIMTSAALRTAERLAAHRSGEEAAR
;
A
#
# COMPACT_ATOMS: atom_id res chain seq x y z
N MET A 1 3.88 -1.50 10.76
CA MET A 1 3.20 -2.81 10.55
C MET A 1 2.13 -2.64 9.50
N VAL A 2 2.06 -3.57 8.57
CA VAL A 2 0.99 -3.71 7.57
C VAL A 2 0.45 -5.13 7.75
N PRO A 3 -0.79 -5.32 8.26
CA PRO A 3 -1.26 -6.62 8.75
C PRO A 3 -1.08 -7.80 7.78
N PRO A 4 -1.42 -7.70 6.48
CA PRO A 4 -1.25 -8.82 5.56
C PRO A 4 0.21 -9.04 5.11
N VAL A 5 1.15 -8.18 5.48
CA VAL A 5 2.55 -8.32 5.03
C VAL A 5 3.44 -8.78 6.18
N ASN A 6 3.43 -8.06 7.31
CA ASN A 6 4.31 -8.34 8.44
C ASN A 6 3.60 -8.32 9.80
N GLY A 7 2.30 -8.62 9.82
CA GLY A 7 1.48 -8.61 11.04
C GLY A 7 2.03 -9.51 12.15
N ASP A 8 2.56 -10.68 11.80
CA ASP A 8 3.06 -11.64 12.77
C ASP A 8 4.52 -11.36 13.23
N ALA A 9 5.25 -10.48 12.55
CA ALA A 9 6.67 -10.24 12.80
C ALA A 9 6.96 -9.33 14.02
N HIS A 10 5.95 -8.65 14.55
CA HIS A 10 6.12 -7.65 15.61
C HIS A 10 5.11 -7.82 16.75
N LEU A 11 4.66 -9.05 17.02
CA LEU A 11 3.64 -9.31 18.04
C LEU A 11 4.13 -9.05 19.48
N ASP A 12 5.45 -9.13 19.70
CA ASP A 12 6.09 -8.83 20.99
C ASP A 12 6.50 -7.36 21.11
N ALA A 13 6.33 -6.55 20.06
CA ALA A 13 6.80 -5.18 20.08
C ALA A 13 6.00 -4.33 21.09
N PRO A 14 6.67 -3.55 21.96
CA PRO A 14 5.99 -2.68 22.92
C PRO A 14 5.32 -1.48 22.26
N ASN A 15 5.72 -1.15 21.03
CA ASN A 15 5.16 -0.07 20.23
C ASN A 15 5.15 -0.50 18.76
N VAL A 16 4.00 -0.32 18.10
CA VAL A 16 3.84 -0.58 16.66
C VAL A 16 3.34 0.69 15.98
N ASN A 17 4.00 1.06 14.88
CA ASN A 17 3.58 2.16 14.02
C ASN A 17 2.75 1.63 12.84
N MET A 18 1.63 2.29 12.52
CA MET A 18 0.71 1.87 11.45
C MET A 18 1.00 2.51 10.09
N VAL A 19 2.18 3.10 9.91
CA VAL A 19 2.57 3.83 8.70
C VAL A 19 1.58 4.98 8.45
N THR A 20 0.89 4.98 7.31
CA THR A 20 -0.02 6.02 6.84
C THR A 20 -1.18 5.36 6.10
N CYS A 21 -2.26 6.10 5.82
CA CYS A 21 -3.39 5.57 5.06
C CYS A 21 -2.99 5.13 3.66
N GLY A 22 -2.15 5.92 2.97
CA GLY A 22 -1.56 5.52 1.69
C GLY A 22 -0.71 4.26 1.84
N GLY A 23 0.11 4.16 2.89
CA GLY A 23 0.90 2.97 3.18
C GLY A 23 0.06 1.72 3.37
N GLN A 24 -0.98 1.76 4.21
CA GLN A 24 -1.87 0.61 4.44
C GLN A 24 -2.63 0.20 3.17
N ALA A 25 -2.98 1.17 2.31
CA ALA A 25 -3.65 0.88 1.05
C ALA A 25 -2.69 0.32 -0.03
N THR A 26 -1.41 0.67 -0.02
CA THR A 26 -0.54 0.44 -1.19
C THR A 26 0.64 -0.49 -0.96
N ILE A 27 1.20 -0.55 0.25
CA ILE A 27 2.29 -1.46 0.59
C ILE A 27 1.91 -2.94 0.40
N PRO A 28 0.67 -3.40 0.70
CA PRO A 28 0.27 -4.76 0.38
C PRO A 28 0.48 -5.09 -1.10
N ILE A 29 0.18 -4.15 -2.00
CA ILE A 29 0.33 -4.34 -3.45
C ILE A 29 1.79 -4.41 -3.86
N VAL A 30 2.65 -3.54 -3.31
CA VAL A 30 4.11 -3.61 -3.56
C VAL A 30 4.65 -4.98 -3.12
N ALA A 31 4.24 -5.45 -1.93
CA ALA A 31 4.63 -6.77 -1.42
C ALA A 31 4.10 -7.92 -2.29
N ALA A 32 2.88 -7.80 -2.83
CA ALA A 32 2.30 -8.79 -3.73
C ALA A 32 3.08 -8.91 -5.06
N VAL A 33 3.50 -7.77 -5.64
CA VAL A 33 4.39 -7.79 -6.81
C VAL A 33 5.76 -8.38 -6.43
N GLY A 34 6.32 -7.93 -5.31
CA GLY A 34 7.61 -8.38 -4.76
C GLY A 34 7.68 -9.88 -4.44
N ALA A 35 6.55 -10.51 -4.14
CA ALA A 35 6.45 -11.95 -3.92
C ALA A 35 6.66 -12.78 -5.20
N VAL A 36 6.47 -12.17 -6.38
CA VAL A 36 6.61 -12.83 -7.69
C VAL A 36 7.90 -12.41 -8.39
N THR A 37 8.26 -11.13 -8.33
CA THR A 37 9.44 -10.59 -9.01
C THR A 37 10.06 -9.44 -8.21
N PRO A 38 11.40 -9.26 -8.21
CA PRO A 38 12.04 -8.15 -7.52
C PRO A 38 11.52 -6.78 -8.00
N VAL A 39 11.13 -5.93 -7.05
CA VAL A 39 10.67 -4.56 -7.31
C VAL A 39 11.85 -3.60 -7.18
N HIS A 40 12.32 -3.06 -8.30
CA HIS A 40 13.44 -2.12 -8.33
C HIS A 40 13.04 -0.73 -7.83
N TYR A 41 11.81 -0.32 -8.16
CA TYR A 41 11.26 0.96 -7.73
C TYR A 41 9.77 0.83 -7.51
N GLY A 42 9.29 1.21 -6.33
CA GLY A 42 7.89 1.27 -5.97
C GLY A 42 7.46 2.72 -5.73
N GLU A 43 6.43 3.18 -6.45
CA GLU A 43 5.84 4.50 -6.27
C GLU A 43 4.35 4.40 -6.02
N ILE A 44 3.85 5.21 -5.09
CA ILE A 44 2.42 5.29 -4.80
C ILE A 44 1.93 6.73 -4.93
N VAL A 45 0.68 6.87 -5.38
CA VAL A 45 -0.03 8.15 -5.46
C VAL A 45 -1.36 8.00 -4.75
N ALA A 46 -1.46 8.55 -3.54
CA ALA A 46 -2.68 8.58 -2.74
C ALA A 46 -3.46 9.87 -3.03
N SER A 47 -4.68 9.75 -3.53
CA SER A 47 -5.59 10.87 -3.79
C SER A 47 -6.82 10.78 -2.90
N ILE A 48 -6.97 11.77 -2.02
CA ILE A 48 -8.05 11.80 -1.01
C ILE A 48 -8.86 13.09 -1.11
N SER A 49 -10.10 13.05 -0.63
CA SER A 49 -10.91 14.26 -0.47
C SER A 49 -10.24 15.23 0.53
N SER A 50 -10.14 16.50 0.17
CA SER A 50 -9.68 17.57 1.06
C SER A 50 -10.45 17.63 2.39
N ARG A 51 -11.73 17.20 2.41
CA ARG A 51 -12.59 17.16 3.60
C ARG A 51 -12.23 16.01 4.56
N SER A 52 -11.60 14.95 4.06
CA SER A 52 -11.12 13.83 4.86
C SER A 52 -9.74 14.10 5.50
N ALA A 53 -9.03 15.15 5.04
CA ALA A 53 -7.72 15.53 5.55
C ALA A 53 -7.84 16.62 6.63
N GLY A 54 -7.86 16.20 7.89
CA GLY A 54 -7.88 17.10 9.04
C GLY A 54 -6.57 17.88 9.25
N PRO A 55 -6.53 18.81 10.23
CA PRO A 55 -5.34 19.63 10.50
C PRO A 55 -4.08 18.81 10.79
N GLY A 56 -4.21 17.69 11.50
CA GLY A 56 -3.09 16.77 11.77
C GLY A 56 -2.47 16.21 10.50
N THR A 57 -3.28 15.72 9.54
CA THR A 57 -2.77 15.23 8.25
C THR A 57 -2.06 16.33 7.47
N ARG A 58 -2.58 17.56 7.49
CA ARG A 58 -2.02 18.70 6.76
C ARG A 58 -0.70 19.19 7.36
N ALA A 59 -0.57 19.12 8.68
CA ALA A 59 0.63 19.52 9.40
C ALA A 59 1.79 18.50 9.27
N ASN A 60 1.51 17.26 8.86
CA ASN A 60 2.49 16.17 8.77
C ASN A 60 2.58 15.58 7.35
N ILE A 61 2.52 16.44 6.32
CA ILE A 61 2.47 15.98 4.92
C ILE A 61 3.84 15.45 4.44
N ASP A 62 4.93 16.01 4.96
CA ASP A 62 6.28 15.56 4.64
C ASP A 62 6.53 14.18 5.26
N GLU A 63 6.17 14.02 6.53
CA GLU A 63 6.23 12.74 7.25
C GLU A 63 5.38 11.67 6.57
N PHE A 64 4.24 12.04 5.97
CA PHE A 64 3.47 11.12 5.15
C PHE A 64 4.33 10.58 4.00
N THR A 65 4.99 11.44 3.23
CA THR A 65 5.78 11.01 2.07
C THR A 65 6.99 10.17 2.49
N GLU A 66 7.73 10.63 3.50
CA GLU A 66 8.95 9.99 3.99
C GLU A 66 8.67 8.65 4.65
N THR A 67 7.69 8.59 5.55
CA THR A 67 7.32 7.36 6.27
C THR A 67 6.76 6.32 5.31
N THR A 68 5.95 6.75 4.34
CA THR A 68 5.36 5.83 3.36
C THR A 68 6.42 5.31 2.40
N ALA A 69 7.31 6.16 1.88
CA ALA A 69 8.43 5.74 1.03
C ALA A 69 9.34 4.72 1.76
N ALA A 70 9.72 5.01 3.01
CA ALA A 70 10.53 4.09 3.80
C ALA A 70 9.83 2.75 4.08
N ALA A 71 8.50 2.74 4.22
CA ALA A 71 7.73 1.52 4.44
C ALA A 71 7.48 0.74 3.15
N ILE A 72 7.38 1.39 1.98
CA ILE A 72 7.41 0.74 0.66
C ILE A 72 8.71 -0.08 0.52
N GLU A 73 9.83 0.45 0.99
CA GLU A 73 11.11 -0.26 0.96
C GLU A 73 11.17 -1.39 2.00
N ARG A 74 10.99 -1.06 3.29
CA ARG A 74 11.23 -2.00 4.39
C ARG A 74 10.15 -3.07 4.57
N VAL A 75 8.91 -2.75 4.19
CA VAL A 75 7.76 -3.65 4.36
C VAL A 75 7.27 -4.15 3.01
N GLY A 76 7.20 -3.27 2.00
CA GLY A 76 6.81 -3.65 0.64
C GLY A 76 7.89 -4.43 -0.10
N GLY A 77 9.16 -4.28 0.25
CA GLY A 77 10.28 -4.99 -0.37
C GLY A 77 10.80 -4.36 -1.66
N ALA A 78 10.39 -3.13 -1.99
CA ALA A 78 10.98 -2.41 -3.12
C ALA A 78 12.40 -1.94 -2.78
N ALA A 79 13.32 -1.97 -3.75
CA ALA A 79 14.67 -1.47 -3.54
C ALA A 79 14.72 0.06 -3.31
N ARG A 80 13.76 0.79 -3.89
CA ARG A 80 13.57 2.22 -3.67
C ARG A 80 12.09 2.58 -3.67
N GLY A 81 11.67 3.42 -2.72
CA GLY A 81 10.28 3.84 -2.53
C GLY A 81 10.04 5.31 -2.85
N LYS A 82 8.84 5.64 -3.31
CA LYS A 82 8.32 7.01 -3.38
C LYS A 82 6.84 7.05 -3.03
N ALA A 83 6.42 8.09 -2.33
CA ALA A 83 5.01 8.34 -2.05
C ALA A 83 4.64 9.78 -2.40
N ILE A 84 3.46 9.93 -3.01
CA ILE A 84 2.83 11.21 -3.32
C ILE A 84 1.44 11.21 -2.69
N ILE A 85 1.04 12.34 -2.10
CA ILE A 85 -0.31 12.57 -1.61
C ILE A 85 -0.91 13.80 -2.30
N ILE A 86 -2.16 13.67 -2.76
CA ILE A 86 -2.92 14.73 -3.41
C ILE A 86 -4.23 14.94 -2.65
N LEU A 87 -4.50 16.20 -2.29
CA LEU A 87 -5.76 16.62 -1.67
C LEU A 87 -6.65 17.27 -2.74
N ASN A 88 -7.80 16.68 -3.01
CA ASN A 88 -8.71 17.16 -4.04
C ASN A 88 -10.02 17.69 -3.41
N PRO A 89 -10.41 18.97 -3.66
CA PRO A 89 -11.59 19.60 -3.07
C PRO A 89 -12.89 19.44 -3.88
N ALA A 90 -12.95 18.50 -4.84
CA ALA A 90 -14.14 18.27 -5.66
C ALA A 90 -15.40 17.96 -4.83
N GLU A 91 -16.57 18.33 -5.38
CA GLU A 91 -17.89 18.04 -4.86
C GLU A 91 -18.74 17.35 -5.96
N PRO A 92 -19.34 16.16 -5.71
CA PRO A 92 -19.31 15.42 -4.43
C PRO A 92 -17.89 14.93 -4.06
N PRO A 93 -17.58 14.73 -2.77
CA PRO A 93 -16.25 14.34 -2.33
C PRO A 93 -15.85 13.00 -2.94
N LEU A 94 -14.64 12.96 -3.49
CA LEU A 94 -14.09 11.75 -4.11
C LEU A 94 -13.83 10.64 -3.09
N ILE A 95 -14.14 9.41 -3.49
CA ILE A 95 -13.65 8.19 -2.85
C ILE A 95 -12.12 8.18 -2.92
N MET A 96 -11.46 7.69 -1.88
CA MET A 96 -10.00 7.50 -1.88
C MET A 96 -9.58 6.64 -3.07
N ARG A 97 -8.60 7.14 -3.81
CA ARG A 97 -7.95 6.44 -4.92
C ARG A 97 -6.47 6.32 -4.63
N ASP A 98 -5.94 5.14 -4.86
CA ASP A 98 -4.50 4.92 -4.79
C ASP A 98 -4.04 4.28 -6.08
N THR A 99 -2.95 4.79 -6.62
CA THR A 99 -2.25 4.17 -7.75
C THR A 99 -0.91 3.67 -7.25
N VAL A 100 -0.57 2.42 -7.60
CA VAL A 100 0.73 1.82 -7.29
C VAL A 100 1.44 1.52 -8.59
N HIS A 101 2.65 2.02 -8.73
CA HIS A 101 3.56 1.71 -9.82
C HIS A 101 4.74 0.90 -9.26
N CYS A 102 5.03 -0.24 -9.90
CA CYS A 102 6.21 -1.04 -9.61
C CYS A 102 7.01 -1.19 -10.90
N LEU A 103 8.26 -0.76 -10.88
CA LEU A 103 9.23 -1.05 -11.93
C LEU A 103 9.94 -2.35 -11.59
N VAL A 104 9.80 -3.33 -12.46
CA VAL A 104 10.35 -4.69 -12.29
C VAL A 104 11.12 -5.07 -13.56
N SER A 105 12.00 -6.07 -13.45
CA SER A 105 12.49 -6.76 -14.64
C SER A 105 11.36 -7.59 -15.28
N GLY A 106 11.57 -8.12 -16.49
CA GLY A 106 10.61 -9.01 -17.16
C GLY A 106 9.97 -10.02 -16.20
N CYS A 107 8.63 -10.10 -16.19
CA CYS A 107 7.86 -10.85 -15.20
C CYS A 107 6.69 -11.62 -15.82
N ALA A 108 6.26 -12.71 -15.17
CA ALA A 108 5.04 -13.42 -15.49
C ALA A 108 3.81 -12.60 -15.07
N THR A 109 3.17 -11.91 -16.02
CA THR A 109 2.07 -10.96 -15.76
C THR A 109 0.86 -11.63 -15.10
N GLU A 110 0.59 -12.88 -15.45
CA GLU A 110 -0.50 -13.69 -14.88
C GLU A 110 -0.26 -14.02 -13.41
N GLU A 111 0.98 -14.40 -13.04
CA GLU A 111 1.36 -14.66 -11.65
C GLU A 111 1.33 -13.38 -10.81
N VAL A 112 1.81 -12.26 -11.35
CA VAL A 112 1.71 -10.95 -10.68
C VAL A 112 0.24 -10.55 -10.47
N THR A 113 -0.62 -10.77 -11.47
CA THR A 113 -2.05 -10.48 -11.35
C THR A 113 -2.70 -11.32 -10.27
N ALA A 114 -2.45 -12.64 -10.25
CA ALA A 114 -3.00 -13.54 -9.25
C ALA A 114 -2.55 -13.17 -7.83
N SER A 115 -1.25 -12.85 -7.65
CA SER A 115 -0.71 -12.40 -6.36
C SER A 115 -1.37 -11.10 -5.87
N VAL A 116 -1.56 -10.13 -6.78
CA VAL A 116 -2.24 -8.86 -6.46
C VAL A 116 -3.70 -9.09 -6.08
N GLU A 117 -4.43 -9.93 -6.81
CA GLU A 117 -5.83 -10.25 -6.51
C GLU A 117 -5.99 -11.00 -5.18
N GLU A 118 -5.10 -11.95 -4.88
CA GLU A 118 -5.06 -12.62 -3.58
C GLU A 118 -4.83 -11.61 -2.45
N MET A 119 -3.85 -10.71 -2.62
CA MET A 119 -3.56 -9.68 -1.63
C MET A 119 -4.74 -8.73 -1.42
N VAL A 120 -5.44 -8.34 -2.49
CA VAL A 120 -6.68 -7.54 -2.38
C VAL A 120 -7.72 -8.27 -1.54
N GLY A 121 -7.92 -9.58 -1.75
CA GLY A 121 -8.80 -10.40 -0.92
C GLY A 121 -8.40 -10.43 0.56
N ARG A 122 -7.09 -10.47 0.85
CA ARG A 122 -6.57 -10.42 2.23
C ARG A 122 -6.84 -9.07 2.91
N VAL A 123 -6.74 -7.96 2.17
CA VAL A 123 -7.07 -6.62 2.68
C VAL A 123 -8.59 -6.48 2.89
N GLN A 124 -9.39 -7.02 1.96
CA GLN A 124 -10.86 -7.01 2.04
C GLN A 124 -11.41 -7.68 3.30
N ALA A 125 -10.69 -8.66 3.86
CA ALA A 125 -11.07 -9.32 5.10
C ALA A 125 -11.19 -8.36 6.31
N TYR A 126 -10.56 -7.19 6.26
CA TYR A 126 -10.71 -6.15 7.29
C TYR A 126 -11.14 -4.78 6.73
N VAL A 127 -11.13 -4.57 5.41
CA VAL A 127 -11.71 -3.37 4.75
C VAL A 127 -12.53 -3.79 3.52
N PRO A 128 -13.83 -4.11 3.67
CA PRO A 128 -14.65 -4.65 2.59
C PRO A 128 -14.73 -3.76 1.34
N GLY A 129 -14.62 -2.44 1.49
CA GLY A 129 -14.67 -1.48 0.39
C GLY A 129 -13.36 -1.32 -0.40
N TYR A 130 -12.26 -1.97 0.01
CA TYR A 130 -10.98 -1.96 -0.69
C TYR A 130 -11.03 -2.85 -1.94
N ARG A 131 -10.78 -2.30 -3.13
CA ARG A 131 -10.90 -3.07 -4.38
C ARG A 131 -10.05 -2.51 -5.51
N LEU A 132 -9.77 -3.36 -6.50
CA LEU A 132 -9.23 -2.94 -7.78
C LEU A 132 -10.26 -2.11 -8.53
N LYS A 133 -9.89 -0.91 -8.94
CA LYS A 133 -10.68 -0.07 -9.86
C LYS A 133 -10.52 -0.51 -11.31
N GLN A 134 -9.36 -1.04 -11.65
CA GLN A 134 -9.02 -1.52 -12.99
C GLN A 134 -8.27 -2.83 -12.87
N LYS A 135 -8.26 -3.63 -13.94
CA LYS A 135 -7.34 -4.76 -14.07
C LYS A 135 -5.89 -4.26 -13.90
N VAL A 136 -5.01 -5.10 -13.39
CA VAL A 136 -3.58 -4.79 -13.33
C VAL A 136 -3.08 -4.50 -14.75
N GLN A 137 -2.36 -3.40 -14.91
CA GLN A 137 -1.81 -2.98 -16.20
C GLN A 137 -0.30 -3.24 -16.24
N PHE A 138 0.20 -3.60 -17.42
CA PHE A 138 1.61 -3.89 -17.65
C PHE A 138 2.08 -3.14 -18.88
N ASP A 139 3.02 -2.22 -18.70
CA ASP A 139 3.65 -1.48 -19.79
C ASP A 139 5.09 -1.95 -19.96
N GLN A 140 5.48 -2.33 -21.18
CA GLN A 140 6.89 -2.57 -21.51
C GLN A 140 7.64 -1.24 -21.53
N VAL A 141 8.77 -1.19 -20.82
CA VAL A 141 9.58 0.02 -20.71
C VAL A 141 10.68 -0.01 -21.78
N GLY A 142 10.47 0.78 -22.83
CA GLY A 142 11.41 0.90 -23.95
C GLY A 142 12.78 1.43 -23.53
N ALA A 143 13.83 1.07 -24.29
CA ALA A 143 15.22 1.37 -23.94
C ALA A 143 15.52 2.87 -23.73
N ASP A 144 14.80 3.76 -24.41
CA ASP A 144 14.97 5.21 -24.32
C ASP A 144 14.07 5.88 -23.25
N ASP A 145 13.25 5.10 -22.54
CA ASP A 145 12.35 5.64 -21.52
C ASP A 145 13.14 6.13 -20.29
N PRO A 146 12.97 7.39 -19.85
CA PRO A 146 13.71 7.94 -18.71
C PRO A 146 13.48 7.18 -17.39
N VAL A 147 12.36 6.45 -17.25
CA VAL A 147 12.10 5.63 -16.06
C VAL A 147 13.13 4.52 -15.87
N ARG A 148 13.84 4.11 -16.95
CA ARG A 148 14.93 3.13 -16.85
C ARG A 148 16.10 3.61 -15.99
N SER A 149 16.25 4.92 -15.78
CA SER A 149 17.23 5.47 -14.83
C SER A 149 16.99 5.06 -13.38
N LEU A 150 15.80 4.50 -13.07
CA LEU A 150 15.46 3.95 -11.76
C LEU A 150 15.80 2.46 -11.62
N LEU A 151 16.22 1.78 -12.69
CA LEU A 151 16.72 0.41 -12.61
C LEU A 151 18.12 0.41 -11.96
N PRO A 152 18.46 -0.64 -11.20
CA PRO A 152 19.84 -0.84 -10.79
C PRO A 152 20.72 -1.06 -12.02
N ALA A 153 22.01 -0.71 -11.92
CA ALA A 153 22.98 -0.85 -13.02
C ALA A 153 23.00 -2.29 -13.59
N GLU A 154 22.79 -3.27 -12.73
CA GLU A 154 22.79 -4.71 -13.03
C GLU A 154 21.61 -5.12 -13.92
N ALA A 155 20.50 -4.38 -13.85
CA ALA A 155 19.28 -4.59 -14.63
C ALA A 155 19.12 -3.59 -15.80
N ALA A 156 20.13 -2.74 -16.04
CA ALA A 156 20.04 -1.68 -17.05
C ALA A 156 19.77 -2.23 -18.47
N HIS A 157 20.24 -3.45 -18.76
CA HIS A 157 20.10 -4.12 -20.05
C HIS A 157 19.02 -5.20 -20.09
N THR A 158 18.27 -5.43 -19.00
CA THR A 158 17.18 -6.41 -18.99
C THR A 158 15.88 -5.81 -19.51
N ASP A 159 14.96 -6.66 -19.94
CA ASP A 159 13.57 -6.25 -20.14
C ASP A 159 13.04 -5.65 -18.84
N ALA A 160 12.28 -4.57 -18.96
CA ALA A 160 11.72 -3.85 -17.82
C ALA A 160 10.23 -3.61 -18.05
N VAL A 161 9.46 -3.85 -17.00
CA VAL A 161 8.00 -3.75 -17.03
C VAL A 161 7.57 -2.81 -15.92
N LYS A 162 6.69 -1.88 -16.26
CA LYS A 162 5.97 -1.05 -15.28
C LYS A 162 4.63 -1.69 -15.01
N VAL A 163 4.47 -2.25 -13.81
CA VAL A 163 3.20 -2.76 -13.29
C VAL A 163 2.43 -1.58 -12.71
N SER A 164 1.18 -1.38 -13.11
CA SER A 164 0.31 -0.33 -12.56
C SER A 164 -0.96 -0.94 -11.98
N VAL A 165 -1.22 -0.66 -10.70
CA VAL A 165 -2.39 -1.12 -9.97
C VAL A 165 -3.21 0.09 -9.53
N PHE A 166 -4.50 0.07 -9.84
CA PHE A 166 -5.41 1.17 -9.53
C PHE A 166 -6.43 0.70 -8.52
N LEU A 167 -6.42 1.32 -7.35
CA LEU A 167 -7.27 0.97 -6.22
C LEU A 167 -8.35 2.03 -6.01
N GLU A 168 -9.48 1.61 -5.47
CA GLU A 168 -10.41 2.49 -4.77
C GLU A 168 -10.74 1.92 -3.39
N VAL A 169 -10.82 2.80 -2.40
CA VAL A 169 -11.07 2.43 -1.00
C VAL A 169 -12.32 3.15 -0.53
N GLU A 170 -13.41 2.41 -0.46
CA GLU A 170 -14.67 2.88 0.11
C GLU A 170 -14.72 2.58 1.60
N GLY A 171 -15.06 3.60 2.40
CA GLY A 171 -15.24 3.47 3.84
C GLY A 171 -16.59 2.85 4.19
N ALA A 172 -16.66 2.19 5.35
CA ALA A 172 -17.87 1.68 6.00
C ALA A 172 -18.79 2.79 6.55
N ALA A 173 -18.38 4.05 6.46
CA ALA A 173 -19.14 5.22 6.87
C ALA A 173 -19.45 5.30 8.37
N HIS A 174 -18.55 4.81 9.23
CA HIS A 174 -18.73 4.83 10.69
C HIS A 174 -18.74 6.23 11.30
N TYR A 175 -17.99 7.18 10.73
CA TYR A 175 -17.88 8.55 11.23
C TYR A 175 -18.02 9.59 10.12
N LEU A 176 -17.16 9.52 9.09
CA LEU A 176 -17.34 10.28 7.85
C LEU A 176 -18.08 9.42 6.83
N PRO A 177 -18.70 10.01 5.78
CA PRO A 177 -19.36 9.23 4.73
C PRO A 177 -18.39 8.30 3.98
N ALA A 178 -18.93 7.39 3.18
CA ALA A 178 -18.18 6.31 2.51
C ALA A 178 -16.99 6.77 1.61
N TYR A 179 -16.92 8.05 1.25
CA TYR A 179 -15.77 8.60 0.52
C TYR A 179 -14.48 8.60 1.34
N ALA A 180 -14.57 8.59 2.67
CA ALA A 180 -13.44 8.71 3.60
C ALA A 180 -12.74 7.37 3.90
N GLY A 181 -12.54 6.53 2.88
CA GLY A 181 -11.87 5.24 3.04
C GLY A 181 -10.44 5.32 3.56
N ASN A 182 -9.80 6.49 3.47
CA ASN A 182 -8.49 6.77 4.06
C ASN A 182 -8.47 6.70 5.59
N LEU A 183 -9.57 7.02 6.26
CA LEU A 183 -9.68 6.81 7.71
C LEU A 183 -9.89 5.33 8.01
N ASP A 184 -10.81 4.70 7.27
CA ASP A 184 -11.24 3.33 7.53
C ASP A 184 -10.13 2.31 7.29
N ILE A 185 -9.30 2.49 6.26
CA ILE A 185 -8.13 1.62 6.02
C ILE A 185 -7.13 1.68 7.18
N MET A 186 -6.95 2.86 7.79
CA MET A 186 -6.04 3.03 8.92
C MET A 186 -6.62 2.46 10.22
N THR A 187 -7.86 2.80 10.54
CA THR A 187 -8.49 2.37 11.80
C THR A 187 -8.72 0.88 11.81
N SER A 188 -9.11 0.29 10.67
CA SER A 188 -9.30 -1.16 10.54
C SER A 188 -7.98 -1.92 10.63
N ALA A 189 -6.91 -1.42 10.00
CA ALA A 189 -5.58 -2.01 10.14
C ALA A 189 -5.06 -1.94 11.60
N ALA A 190 -5.29 -0.81 12.29
CA ALA A 190 -4.91 -0.63 13.68
C ALA A 190 -5.68 -1.57 14.62
N LEU A 191 -7.00 -1.68 14.43
CA LEU A 191 -7.84 -2.62 15.18
C LEU A 191 -7.39 -4.07 14.95
N ARG A 192 -7.21 -4.47 13.68
CA ARG A 192 -6.74 -5.81 13.32
C ARG A 192 -5.40 -6.15 13.95
N THR A 193 -4.49 -5.18 14.01
CA THR A 193 -3.19 -5.31 14.67
C THR A 193 -3.35 -5.52 16.18
N ALA A 194 -4.16 -4.69 16.84
CA ALA A 194 -4.41 -4.79 18.28
C ALA A 194 -5.07 -6.13 18.66
N GLU A 195 -6.03 -6.61 17.86
CA GLU A 195 -6.65 -7.93 18.04
C GLU A 195 -5.62 -9.06 17.99
N ARG A 196 -4.69 -9.01 17.02
CA ARG A 196 -3.62 -10.00 16.88
C ARG A 196 -2.65 -9.96 18.07
N LEU A 197 -2.26 -8.76 18.52
CA LEU A 197 -1.43 -8.59 19.71
C LEU A 197 -2.09 -9.16 20.97
N ALA A 198 -3.39 -8.88 21.17
CA ALA A 198 -4.14 -9.38 22.31
C ALA A 198 -4.29 -10.90 22.30
N ALA A 199 -4.59 -11.49 21.13
CA ALA A 199 -4.67 -12.93 20.96
C ALA A 199 -3.32 -13.64 21.24
N HIS A 200 -2.21 -13.04 20.81
CA HIS A 200 -0.87 -13.59 21.06
C HIS A 200 -0.54 -13.64 22.56
N ARG A 201 -0.73 -12.51 23.26
CA ARG A 201 -0.49 -12.42 24.72
C ARG A 201 -1.37 -13.37 25.53
N SER A 202 -2.65 -13.49 25.14
CA SER A 202 -3.58 -14.40 25.82
C SER A 202 -3.15 -15.88 25.65
N GLY A 203 -2.59 -16.23 24.49
CA GLY A 203 -2.00 -17.55 24.25
C GLY A 203 -0.75 -17.80 25.10
N GLU A 204 0.12 -16.80 25.25
CA GLU A 204 1.29 -16.91 26.13
C GLU A 204 0.91 -17.05 27.60
N GLU A 205 -0.08 -16.29 28.08
CA GLU A 205 -0.57 -16.38 29.46
C GLU A 205 -1.20 -17.74 29.76
N ALA A 206 -1.95 -18.32 28.81
CA ALA A 206 -2.53 -19.65 28.96
C ALA A 206 -1.48 -20.79 28.91
N ALA A 207 -0.31 -20.54 28.33
CA ALA A 207 0.78 -21.50 28.22
C ALA A 207 1.78 -21.46 29.40
N ARG A 208 1.70 -20.44 30.26
CA ARG A 208 2.51 -20.28 31.48
C ARG A 208 1.81 -20.89 32.70
#